data_AF-A0A0L6JNB2-F1
#
_entry.id   AF-A0A0L6JNB2-F1
#
_cell.length_a   1.000
_cell.length_b   1.000
_cell.length_c   1.000
_cell.angle_alpha   90.00
_cell.angle_beta   90.00
_cell.angle_gamma   90.00
#
_symmetry.space_group_name_H-M   'P 1'
#
loop_
_entity.id
_entity.type
_entity.pdbx_description
1 polymer ?
#
loop_
_entity_poly.entity_id
_entity_poly.type
_entity_poly.pdbx_seq_one_letter_code
_entity_poly.pdbx_strand_id
1 'polypeptide(L)'
;MQFLLESKKNELEKMIYDGLCMLKRIEETQRFSMDLSSNFNTFSIKALPLYRVDGEVSDFATVEEYENVIDIIYSNNADMLSQIMRYISFDINGINGTKMIIVDAVDEKEDNGVFLQYPKCFYTVREEVQPPKERSDLMAIMHKLSYEYANEKGLRLLGEAFAIIRLITYKANETKSYMEIFIPFE
;
A
#
# COMPACT_ATOMS: atom_id res chain seq x y z
N MET A 1 20.10 -40.74 9.62
CA MET A 1 18.77 -40.76 10.26
C MET A 1 18.47 -39.46 11.01
N GLN A 2 19.34 -39.00 11.91
CA GLN A 2 19.14 -37.75 12.67
C GLN A 2 19.08 -36.48 11.79
N PHE A 3 19.97 -36.37 10.79
CA PHE A 3 19.92 -35.27 9.80
C PHE A 3 18.61 -35.23 8.99
N LEU A 4 18.05 -36.40 8.66
CA LEU A 4 16.78 -36.50 7.92
C LEU A 4 15.60 -36.05 8.79
N LEU A 5 15.58 -36.43 10.08
CA LEU A 5 14.55 -36.02 11.01
C LEU A 5 14.59 -34.51 11.28
N GLU A 6 15.79 -33.92 11.43
CA GLU A 6 15.92 -32.46 11.61
C GLU A 6 15.48 -31.69 10.36
N SER A 7 15.84 -32.16 9.16
CA SER A 7 15.35 -31.58 7.91
C SER A 7 13.82 -31.60 7.82
N LYS A 8 13.20 -32.72 8.20
CA LYS A 8 11.73 -32.86 8.21
C LYS A 8 11.06 -31.96 9.24
N LYS A 9 11.69 -31.77 10.40
CA LYS A 9 11.23 -30.83 11.42
C LYS A 9 11.29 -29.39 10.90
N ASN A 10 12.40 -28.97 10.31
CA ASN A 10 12.54 -27.61 9.74
C ASN A 10 11.52 -27.34 8.62
N GLU A 11 11.25 -28.34 7.77
CA GLU A 11 10.19 -28.24 6.75
C GLU A 11 8.81 -28.02 7.40
N LEU A 12 8.47 -28.76 8.45
CA LEU A 12 7.20 -28.60 9.17
C LEU A 12 7.11 -27.26 9.88
N GLU A 13 8.17 -26.80 10.53
CA GLU A 13 8.23 -25.48 11.18
C GLU A 13 8.00 -24.36 10.18
N LYS A 14 8.62 -24.45 8.99
CA LYS A 14 8.37 -23.51 7.90
C LYS A 14 6.91 -23.53 7.45
N MET A 15 6.33 -24.71 7.24
CA MET A 15 4.91 -24.82 6.85
C MET A 15 3.96 -24.22 7.88
N ILE A 16 4.24 -24.40 9.18
CA ILE A 16 3.44 -23.80 10.27
C ILE A 16 3.56 -22.28 10.22
N TYR A 17 4.78 -21.76 10.08
CA TYR A 17 5.05 -20.33 10.00
C TYR A 17 4.33 -19.69 8.80
N ASP A 18 4.45 -20.29 7.61
CA ASP A 18 3.80 -19.81 6.40
C ASP A 18 2.27 -19.79 6.58
N GLY A 19 1.71 -20.83 7.20
CA GLY A 19 0.29 -20.91 7.51
C GLY A 19 -0.20 -19.82 8.48
N LEU A 20 0.59 -19.48 9.50
CA LEU A 20 0.28 -18.37 10.41
C LEU A 20 0.31 -17.02 9.69
N CYS A 21 1.26 -16.81 8.78
CA CYS A 21 1.33 -15.59 7.97
C CYS A 21 0.12 -15.47 7.04
N MET A 22 -0.31 -16.56 6.41
CA MET A 22 -1.52 -16.58 5.59
C MET A 22 -2.78 -16.27 6.41
N LEU A 23 -2.90 -16.83 7.62
CA LEU A 23 -4.02 -16.55 8.50
C LEU A 23 -4.10 -15.07 8.88
N LYS A 24 -2.97 -14.46 9.27
CA LYS A 24 -2.88 -13.02 9.58
C LYS A 24 -3.36 -12.16 8.41
N ARG A 25 -2.93 -12.49 7.18
CA ARG A 25 -3.35 -11.78 5.95
C ARG A 25 -4.87 -11.88 5.70
N ILE A 26 -5.47 -13.04 5.96
CA ILE A 26 -6.92 -13.23 5.85
C ILE A 26 -7.64 -12.36 6.88
N GLU A 27 -7.18 -12.34 8.14
CA GLU A 27 -7.78 -11.53 9.20
C GLU A 27 -7.67 -10.02 8.92
N GLU A 28 -6.56 -9.56 8.36
CA GLU A 28 -6.37 -8.18 7.92
C GLU A 28 -7.31 -7.83 6.75
N THR A 29 -7.43 -8.71 5.76
CA THR A 29 -8.35 -8.53 4.61
C THR A 29 -9.81 -8.51 5.05
N GLN A 30 -10.19 -9.35 6.03
CA GLN A 30 -11.51 -9.36 6.62
C GLN A 30 -11.82 -8.04 7.34
N ARG A 31 -10.88 -7.54 8.16
CA ARG A 31 -11.01 -6.24 8.83
C ARG A 31 -11.16 -5.10 7.82
N PHE A 32 -10.30 -5.06 6.81
CA PHE A 32 -10.41 -4.11 5.70
C PHE A 32 -11.80 -4.15 5.03
N SER A 33 -12.32 -5.34 4.76
CA SER A 33 -13.63 -5.51 4.13
C SER A 33 -14.80 -5.03 5.01
N MET A 34 -14.71 -5.21 6.33
CA MET A 34 -15.69 -4.69 7.29
C MET A 34 -15.67 -3.14 7.32
N ASP A 35 -14.47 -2.57 7.34
CA ASP A 35 -14.26 -1.12 7.44
C ASP A 35 -14.47 -0.37 6.11
N LEU A 36 -14.48 -1.09 4.99
CA LEU A 36 -14.60 -0.55 3.64
C LEU A 36 -15.77 0.43 3.53
N SER A 37 -16.95 0.02 3.98
CA SER A 37 -18.18 0.83 3.88
C SER A 37 -18.07 2.22 4.55
N SER A 38 -17.29 2.33 5.62
CA SER A 38 -17.15 3.58 6.38
C SER A 38 -16.15 4.57 5.79
N ASN A 39 -15.21 4.10 4.96
CA ASN A 39 -14.13 4.90 4.40
C ASN A 39 -14.13 4.94 2.87
N PHE A 40 -15.10 4.27 2.23
CA PHE A 40 -15.24 4.24 0.79
C PHE A 40 -15.77 5.58 0.27
N ASN A 41 -15.05 6.20 -0.66
CA ASN A 41 -15.45 7.47 -1.26
C ASN A 41 -15.54 8.68 -0.30
N THR A 42 -15.10 8.53 0.95
CA THR A 42 -15.15 9.57 1.99
C THR A 42 -13.82 9.71 2.73
N PHE A 43 -13.49 10.93 3.16
CA PHE A 43 -12.29 11.15 3.98
C PHE A 43 -12.57 10.96 5.47
N SER A 44 -11.70 10.22 6.12
CA SER A 44 -11.54 10.19 7.57
C SER A 44 -10.10 10.54 7.94
N ILE A 45 -9.80 10.71 9.23
CA ILE A 45 -8.44 11.02 9.70
C ILE A 45 -7.83 9.74 10.26
N LYS A 46 -6.69 9.31 9.70
CA LYS A 46 -5.92 8.15 10.15
C LYS A 46 -4.43 8.46 10.04
N ALA A 47 -3.61 7.86 10.90
CA ALA A 47 -2.17 7.89 10.71
C ALA A 47 -1.77 6.97 9.55
N LEU A 48 -0.73 7.34 8.80
CA LEU A 48 -0.02 6.39 7.96
C LEU A 48 0.71 5.40 8.89
N PRO A 49 0.53 4.08 8.73
CA PRO A 49 1.34 3.09 9.43
C PRO A 49 2.84 3.36 9.22
N LEU A 50 3.66 2.97 10.18
CA LEU A 50 5.11 3.12 10.03
C LEU A 50 5.61 2.14 8.97
N TYR A 51 6.21 2.69 7.93
CA TYR A 51 6.80 1.92 6.85
C TYR A 51 8.30 2.19 6.75
N ARG A 52 9.11 1.15 6.65
CA ARG A 52 10.50 1.24 6.17
C ARG A 52 10.48 1.22 4.65
N VAL A 53 11.24 2.08 4.01
CA VAL A 53 11.40 2.11 2.54
C VAL A 53 12.63 1.31 2.17
N ASP A 54 12.41 0.20 1.46
CA ASP A 54 13.45 -0.75 1.07
C ASP A 54 13.94 -0.53 -0.37
N GLY A 55 13.22 0.29 -1.15
CA GLY A 55 13.65 0.71 -2.48
C GLY A 55 12.59 1.48 -3.25
N GLU A 56 12.92 1.86 -4.49
CA GLU A 56 12.04 2.60 -5.40
C GLU A 56 12.07 1.98 -6.80
N VAL A 57 10.94 2.06 -7.51
CA VAL A 57 10.76 1.55 -8.88
C VAL A 57 10.17 2.67 -9.74
N SER A 58 10.85 2.98 -10.84
CA SER A 58 10.50 4.07 -11.76
C SER A 58 9.16 3.80 -12.44
N ASP A 59 9.02 2.61 -13.02
CA ASP A 59 7.80 2.14 -13.66
C ASP A 59 7.93 0.63 -13.92
N PHE A 60 6.92 -0.16 -13.55
CA PHE A 60 6.82 -1.61 -13.87
C PHE A 60 6.80 -1.91 -15.39
N ALA A 61 6.97 -0.90 -16.24
CA ALA A 61 7.07 -1.02 -17.69
C ALA A 61 8.37 -1.68 -18.15
N THR A 62 9.41 -1.74 -17.31
CA THR A 62 10.66 -2.43 -17.63
C THR A 62 10.77 -3.72 -16.83
N VAL A 63 10.90 -4.85 -17.55
CA VAL A 63 11.05 -6.20 -16.95
C VAL A 63 12.26 -6.26 -16.01
N GLU A 64 13.30 -5.48 -16.30
CA GLU A 64 14.55 -5.40 -15.55
C GLU A 64 14.37 -4.78 -14.15
N GLU A 65 13.52 -3.74 -14.00
CA GLU A 65 13.23 -3.17 -12.68
C GLU A 65 12.35 -4.10 -11.83
N TYR A 66 11.53 -4.94 -12.46
CA TYR A 66 10.73 -5.94 -11.77
C TYR A 66 11.59 -7.07 -11.17
N GLU A 67 12.55 -7.58 -11.93
CA GLU A 67 13.44 -8.66 -11.47
C GLU A 67 14.32 -8.22 -10.28
N ASN A 68 14.73 -6.96 -10.21
CA ASN A 68 15.55 -6.46 -9.09
C ASN A 68 14.79 -6.36 -7.75
N VAL A 69 13.46 -6.38 -7.80
CA VAL A 69 12.60 -6.10 -6.66
C VAL A 69 11.81 -7.34 -6.23
N ILE A 70 11.69 -8.31 -7.13
CA ILE A 70 10.97 -9.56 -6.89
C ILE A 70 11.59 -10.37 -5.74
N ASP A 71 12.92 -10.33 -5.60
CA ASP A 71 13.63 -11.03 -4.53
C ASP A 71 13.36 -10.40 -3.15
N ILE A 72 13.23 -9.07 -3.08
CA ILE A 72 12.88 -8.32 -1.86
C ILE A 72 11.43 -8.61 -1.46
N ILE A 73 10.54 -8.72 -2.45
CA ILE A 73 9.14 -9.05 -2.25
C ILE A 73 8.98 -10.50 -1.74
N TYR A 74 9.67 -11.46 -2.36
CA TYR A 74 9.55 -12.87 -2.00
C TYR A 74 10.30 -13.24 -0.72
N SER A 75 11.28 -12.44 -0.26
CA SER A 75 12.06 -12.76 0.94
C SER A 75 11.27 -12.63 2.24
N ASN A 76 10.22 -11.81 2.30
CA ASN A 76 9.63 -11.39 3.58
C ASN A 76 8.31 -12.09 3.96
N ASN A 77 7.89 -13.15 3.24
CA ASN A 77 6.60 -13.85 3.45
C ASN A 77 5.34 -12.94 3.44
N ALA A 78 5.51 -11.66 3.11
CA ALA A 78 4.46 -10.67 3.02
C ALA A 78 3.75 -10.77 1.66
N ASP A 79 2.57 -10.16 1.57
CA ASP A 79 1.88 -10.05 0.29
C ASP A 79 2.57 -9.01 -0.58
N MET A 80 2.94 -9.39 -1.80
CA MET A 80 3.60 -8.50 -2.77
C MET A 80 2.87 -7.16 -2.92
N LEU A 81 1.54 -7.18 -2.97
CA LEU A 81 0.75 -5.97 -3.18
C LEU A 81 0.79 -5.05 -1.95
N SER A 82 0.91 -5.63 -0.75
CA SER A 82 1.03 -4.87 0.50
C SER A 82 2.39 -4.17 0.67
N GLN A 83 3.42 -4.67 -0.01
CA GLN A 83 4.78 -4.12 0.03
C GLN A 83 5.05 -3.10 -1.08
N ILE A 84 4.11 -2.91 -2.00
CA ILE A 84 4.24 -1.96 -3.09
C ILE A 84 3.31 -0.78 -2.81
N MET A 85 3.89 0.40 -2.62
CA MET A 85 3.16 1.64 -2.38
C MET A 85 3.42 2.61 -3.52
N ARG A 86 2.36 3.25 -4.04
CA ARG A 86 2.50 4.37 -4.97
C ARG A 86 2.66 5.66 -4.20
N TYR A 87 3.77 6.34 -4.40
CA TYR A 87 3.98 7.71 -3.96
C TYR A 87 3.55 8.68 -5.04
N ILE A 88 2.84 9.74 -4.66
CA ILE A 88 2.34 10.79 -5.54
C ILE A 88 2.73 12.13 -4.93
N SER A 89 3.46 12.95 -5.68
CA SER A 89 3.74 14.35 -5.32
C SER A 89 2.83 15.28 -6.09
N PHE A 90 2.27 16.29 -5.44
CA PHE A 90 1.37 17.26 -6.04
C PHE A 90 1.48 18.64 -5.37
N ASP A 91 1.02 19.66 -6.07
CA ASP A 91 0.83 21.00 -5.53
C ASP A 91 -0.51 21.58 -6.00
N ILE A 92 -0.76 22.88 -5.78
CA ILE A 92 -2.03 23.52 -6.14
C ILE A 92 -2.36 23.45 -7.65
N ASN A 93 -1.35 23.33 -8.51
CA ASN A 93 -1.50 23.25 -9.96
C ASN A 93 -1.78 21.84 -10.46
N GLY A 94 -1.60 20.81 -9.62
CA GLY A 94 -1.87 19.42 -9.97
C GLY A 94 -0.77 18.47 -9.51
N ILE A 95 -0.71 17.31 -10.18
CA ILE A 95 0.24 16.24 -9.87
C ILE A 95 1.57 16.53 -10.56
N ASN A 96 2.65 16.47 -9.77
CA ASN A 96 4.02 16.76 -10.21
C ASN A 96 4.80 15.49 -10.56
N GLY A 97 4.39 14.34 -10.01
CA GLY A 97 5.09 13.08 -10.21
C GLY A 97 4.46 11.92 -9.47
N THR A 98 4.75 10.71 -9.95
CA THR A 98 4.38 9.44 -9.34
C THR A 98 5.60 8.52 -9.36
N LYS A 99 5.78 7.71 -8.33
CA LYS A 99 6.75 6.61 -8.33
C LYS A 99 6.22 5.46 -7.48
N MET A 100 6.72 4.26 -7.71
CA MET A 100 6.42 3.11 -6.87
C MET A 100 7.56 2.95 -5.87
N ILE A 101 7.24 2.66 -4.61
CA ILE A 101 8.22 2.43 -3.55
C ILE A 101 7.92 1.08 -2.89
N ILE A 102 9.00 0.38 -2.53
CA ILE A 102 8.94 -0.89 -1.82
C ILE A 102 8.98 -0.57 -0.35
N VAL A 103 8.00 -1.05 0.39
CA VAL A 103 7.82 -0.76 1.79
C VAL A 103 7.65 -2.03 2.60
N ASP A 104 8.14 -1.98 3.83
CA ASP A 104 7.89 -3.00 4.85
C ASP A 104 7.19 -2.35 6.05
N ALA A 105 6.11 -2.98 6.51
CA ALA A 105 5.36 -2.48 7.66
C ALA A 105 6.12 -2.88 8.93
N VAL A 106 6.52 -1.89 9.74
CA VAL A 106 7.33 -2.12 10.94
C VAL A 106 6.70 -1.43 12.14
N ASP A 107 6.86 -2.02 13.32
CA ASP A 107 6.33 -1.44 14.56
C ASP A 107 7.27 -0.37 15.15
N GLU A 108 8.57 -0.48 14.89
CA GLU A 108 9.61 0.37 15.46
C GLU A 108 10.63 0.82 14.38
N LYS A 109 11.28 1.96 14.63
CA LYS A 109 12.34 2.47 13.76
C LYS A 109 13.69 1.87 14.17
N GLU A 110 14.41 1.36 13.20
CA GLU A 110 15.83 1.00 13.32
C GLU A 110 16.72 2.22 13.01
N ASP A 111 17.92 2.26 13.60
CA ASP A 111 18.79 3.46 13.60
C ASP A 111 19.22 3.95 12.19
N ASN A 112 19.20 3.09 11.17
CA ASN A 112 19.75 3.38 9.83
C ASN A 112 18.74 3.22 8.66
N GLY A 113 17.44 3.16 8.94
CA GLY A 113 16.41 3.02 7.91
C GLY A 113 15.86 4.35 7.38
N VAL A 114 15.31 4.33 6.16
CA VAL A 114 14.44 5.39 5.64
C VAL A 114 13.01 5.02 5.99
N PHE A 115 12.27 5.92 6.66
CA PHE A 115 10.93 5.62 7.16
C PHE A 115 9.90 6.64 6.71
N LEU A 116 8.70 6.16 6.37
CA LEU A 116 7.50 6.97 6.18
C LEU A 116 6.68 6.94 7.46
N GLN A 117 6.43 8.12 8.02
CA GLN A 117 5.62 8.27 9.21
C GLN A 117 4.88 9.60 9.18
N TYR A 118 3.56 9.53 9.04
CA TYR A 118 2.69 10.69 9.06
C TYR A 118 1.57 10.46 10.10
N PRO A 119 1.55 11.20 11.21
CA PRO A 119 0.57 10.99 12.27
C PRO A 119 -0.84 11.44 11.87
N LYS A 120 -0.96 12.28 10.84
CA LYS A 120 -2.22 12.85 10.37
C LYS A 120 -2.29 12.78 8.85
N CYS A 121 -3.17 11.93 8.36
CA CYS A 121 -3.50 11.84 6.94
C CYS A 121 -5.01 11.91 6.76
N PHE A 122 -5.44 12.53 5.66
CA PHE A 122 -6.73 12.19 5.09
C PHE A 122 -6.62 10.77 4.54
N TYR A 123 -7.43 9.90 5.12
CA TYR A 123 -7.51 8.50 4.77
C TYR A 123 -8.81 8.25 4.01
N THR A 124 -8.70 7.47 2.95
CA THR A 124 -9.88 7.02 2.21
C THR A 124 -9.59 5.73 1.46
N VAL A 125 -10.65 5.02 1.10
CA VAL A 125 -10.57 3.85 0.21
C VAL A 125 -11.21 4.20 -1.12
N ARG A 126 -10.55 3.82 -2.22
CA ARG A 126 -11.05 3.99 -3.59
C ARG A 126 -11.05 2.66 -4.32
N GLU A 127 -12.08 2.46 -5.13
CA GLU A 127 -12.08 1.45 -6.19
C GLU A 127 -11.35 2.05 -7.40
N GLU A 128 -10.39 1.33 -7.95
CA GLU A 128 -9.82 1.60 -9.28
C GLU A 128 -10.34 0.52 -10.23
N VAL A 129 -11.02 0.99 -11.28
CA VAL A 129 -11.52 0.17 -12.37
C VAL A 129 -10.55 0.34 -13.53
N GLN A 130 -10.07 -0.77 -14.10
CA GLN A 130 -9.29 -0.70 -15.35
C GLN A 130 -10.26 -0.55 -16.52
N PRO A 131 -10.02 0.39 -17.48
CA PRO A 131 -8.73 0.60 -18.16
C PRO A 131 -7.99 1.94 -17.84
N PRO A 132 -6.73 2.12 -18.31
CA PRO A 132 -5.81 3.22 -17.93
C PRO A 132 -6.32 4.66 -18.05
N LYS A 133 -7.34 4.93 -18.89
CA LYS A 133 -7.96 6.25 -19.01
C LYS A 133 -8.58 6.71 -17.68
N GLU A 134 -9.18 5.80 -16.93
CA GLU A 134 -9.86 6.12 -15.66
C GLU A 134 -8.87 6.38 -14.51
N ARG A 135 -7.62 5.89 -14.63
CA ARG A 135 -6.57 6.08 -13.61
C ARG A 135 -6.09 7.53 -13.52
N SER A 136 -5.90 8.21 -14.66
CA SER A 136 -5.55 9.64 -14.70
C SER A 136 -6.66 10.49 -14.09
N ASP A 137 -7.91 10.12 -14.36
CA ASP A 137 -9.08 10.81 -13.83
C ASP A 137 -9.19 10.63 -12.30
N LEU A 138 -8.92 9.43 -11.78
CA LEU A 138 -8.95 9.17 -10.34
C LEU A 138 -7.95 10.05 -9.57
N MET A 139 -6.71 10.18 -10.04
CA MET A 139 -5.71 10.98 -9.34
C MET A 139 -6.06 12.48 -9.37
N ALA A 140 -6.54 12.99 -10.51
CA ALA A 140 -6.98 14.38 -10.63
C ALA A 140 -8.22 14.68 -9.75
N ILE A 141 -9.18 13.75 -9.71
CA ILE A 141 -10.34 13.84 -8.83
C ILE A 141 -9.89 13.83 -7.36
N MET A 142 -8.98 12.94 -6.98
CA MET A 142 -8.48 12.83 -5.61
C MET A 142 -7.71 14.09 -5.18
N HIS A 143 -6.90 14.65 -6.07
CA HIS A 143 -6.23 15.93 -5.87
C HIS A 143 -7.25 17.02 -5.54
N LYS A 144 -8.24 17.23 -6.41
CA LYS A 144 -9.29 18.24 -6.22
C LYS A 144 -10.05 18.03 -4.90
N LEU A 145 -10.57 16.83 -4.66
CA LEU A 145 -11.35 16.52 -3.46
C LEU A 145 -10.54 16.71 -2.18
N SER A 146 -9.24 16.37 -2.20
CA SER A 146 -8.38 16.54 -1.03
C SER A 146 -8.17 18.02 -0.67
N TYR A 147 -8.02 18.90 -1.66
CA TYR A 147 -7.92 20.34 -1.43
C TYR A 147 -9.24 20.95 -0.96
N GLU A 148 -10.38 20.55 -1.55
CA GLU A 148 -11.70 20.97 -1.10
C GLU A 148 -11.91 20.61 0.38
N TYR A 149 -11.64 19.35 0.75
CA TYR A 149 -11.76 18.88 2.13
C TYR A 149 -10.78 19.59 3.08
N ALA A 150 -9.53 19.83 2.66
CA ALA A 150 -8.55 20.57 3.44
C ALA A 150 -9.03 22.00 3.73
N ASN A 151 -9.52 22.71 2.71
CA ASN A 151 -9.99 24.07 2.81
C ASN A 151 -11.21 24.20 3.72
N GLU A 152 -12.17 23.27 3.61
CA GLU A 152 -13.35 23.21 4.50
C GLU A 152 -12.96 23.06 5.98
N LYS A 153 -11.84 22.39 6.26
CA LYS A 153 -11.33 22.14 7.61
C LYS A 153 -10.28 23.15 8.06
N GLY A 154 -9.84 24.07 7.20
CA GLY A 154 -8.74 25.00 7.48
C GLY A 154 -7.39 24.31 7.67
N LEU A 155 -7.18 23.17 7.00
CA LEU A 155 -5.96 22.35 7.08
C LEU A 155 -5.08 22.56 5.84
N ARG A 156 -3.78 22.31 5.96
CA ARG A 156 -2.82 22.44 4.86
C ARG A 156 -2.27 21.08 4.46
N LEU A 157 -2.46 20.69 3.20
CA LEU A 157 -1.84 19.48 2.64
C LEU A 157 -0.32 19.64 2.54
N LEU A 158 0.42 18.54 2.77
CA LEU A 158 1.89 18.54 2.64
C LEU A 158 2.39 18.33 1.21
N GLY A 159 1.49 18.07 0.24
CA GLY A 159 1.84 17.89 -1.17
C GLY A 159 2.26 16.46 -1.54
N GLU A 160 1.95 15.49 -0.69
CA GLU A 160 2.30 14.08 -0.86
C GLU A 160 1.05 13.20 -0.68
N ALA A 161 1.00 12.07 -1.37
CA ALA A 161 0.01 11.03 -1.15
C ALA A 161 0.60 9.64 -1.33
N PHE A 162 0.08 8.69 -0.57
CA PHE A 162 0.50 7.30 -0.55
C PHE A 162 -0.69 6.41 -0.85
N ALA A 163 -0.62 5.59 -1.89
CA ALA A 163 -1.67 4.66 -2.26
C ALA A 163 -1.15 3.20 -2.22
N ILE A 164 -1.90 2.32 -1.55
CA ILE A 164 -1.55 0.90 -1.41
C ILE A 164 -2.75 0.06 -1.82
N ILE A 165 -2.54 -0.93 -2.69
CA ILE A 165 -3.57 -1.89 -3.07
C ILE A 165 -3.78 -2.86 -1.89
N ARG A 166 -5.03 -3.00 -1.44
CA ARG A 166 -5.39 -3.94 -0.36
C ARG A 166 -6.15 -5.16 -0.82
N LEU A 167 -6.95 -5.02 -1.87
CA LEU A 167 -7.78 -6.11 -2.36
C LEU A 167 -7.94 -6.02 -3.85
N ILE A 168 -7.75 -7.13 -4.54
CA ILE A 168 -8.13 -7.28 -5.95
C ILE A 168 -9.21 -8.34 -6.01
N THR A 169 -10.34 -7.99 -6.64
CA THR A 169 -11.45 -8.92 -6.86
C THR A 169 -11.64 -9.14 -8.36
N TYR A 170 -11.91 -10.39 -8.73
CA TYR A 170 -12.20 -10.79 -10.10
C TYR A 170 -13.63 -11.30 -10.18
N LYS A 171 -14.47 -10.64 -10.99
CA LYS A 171 -15.85 -11.08 -11.24
C LYS A 171 -16.18 -10.92 -12.71
N ALA A 172 -16.47 -12.04 -13.38
CA ALA A 172 -17.01 -12.06 -14.75
C ALA A 172 -16.25 -11.17 -15.76
N ASN A 173 -14.91 -11.23 -15.73
CA ASN A 173 -13.97 -10.43 -16.55
C ASN A 173 -13.80 -8.96 -16.14
N GLU A 174 -14.39 -8.52 -15.03
CA GLU A 174 -14.05 -7.25 -14.40
C GLU A 174 -13.06 -7.47 -13.26
N THR A 175 -11.95 -6.75 -13.30
CA THR A 175 -10.98 -6.67 -12.21
C THR A 175 -11.18 -5.36 -11.48
N LYS A 176 -11.47 -5.43 -10.18
CA LYS A 176 -11.58 -4.25 -9.30
C LYS A 176 -10.45 -4.29 -8.29
N SER A 177 -9.65 -3.23 -8.21
CA SER A 177 -8.67 -3.03 -7.14
C SER A 177 -9.22 -2.02 -6.13
N TYR A 178 -9.09 -2.34 -4.84
CA TYR A 178 -9.38 -1.42 -3.75
C TYR A 178 -8.07 -0.92 -3.18
N MET A 179 -7.90 0.40 -3.14
CA MET A 179 -6.70 1.07 -2.66
C MET A 179 -7.01 1.90 -1.42
N GLU A 180 -6.18 1.73 -0.39
CA GLU A 180 -6.07 2.73 0.68
C GLU A 180 -5.25 3.91 0.17
N ILE A 181 -5.72 5.12 0.42
CA ILE A 181 -5.03 6.37 0.09
C ILE A 181 -4.84 7.17 1.36
N PHE A 182 -3.62 7.65 1.59
CA PHE A 182 -3.23 8.51 2.69
C PHE A 182 -2.65 9.81 2.14
N ILE A 183 -3.21 10.95 2.55
CA ILE A 183 -2.77 12.28 2.13
C ILE A 183 -2.38 13.08 3.39
N PRO A 184 -1.08 13.27 3.69
CA PRO A 184 -0.67 14.00 4.88
C PRO A 184 -1.05 15.47 4.86
N PHE A 185 -1.34 15.98 6.06
CA PHE A 185 -1.67 17.39 6.29
C PHE A 185 -1.10 17.90 7.62
N GLU A 186 -1.05 19.22 7.77
CA GLU A 186 -0.83 19.93 9.03
C GLU A 186 -2.00 20.84 9.43
#